data_AF-A0A162R5B5-F1
#
_entry.id   AF-A0A162R5B5-F1
#
_cell.length_a   1.000
_cell.length_b   1.000
_cell.length_c   1.000
_cell.angle_alpha   90.00
_cell.angle_beta   90.00
_cell.angle_gamma   90.00
#
_symmetry.space_group_name_H-M   'P 1'
#
loop_
_entity.id
_entity.type
_entity.pdbx_description
1 polymer ?
#
loop_
_entity_poly.entity_id
_entity_poly.type
_entity_poly.pdbx_seq_one_letter_code
_entity_poly.pdbx_strand_id
1 'polypeptide(L)'
;MSYYTYYLYKYLVSSRQAERITDPNTELGTKCRKLLQSEKIKEIVIKSMLGSNVSKSRYPSFKVNTCNDALFSITYVPNNNSSSEFEHLPPIVRIIQDSIDETAMADLVYYSTRLYEQYKTLPLFVVIPMKGFTCDKIKSEFGSDISIQKNGFKVHEAKSCLLWALHLYVFTWESIAAYIHQSPMDRMVALICCIVQSEPLSESQCQDPTIKMLLKLLE
;
A
#
# COMPACT_ATOMS: atom_id res chain seq x y z
N MET A 1 6.14 -23.87 13.09
CA MET A 1 5.61 -22.65 13.76
C MET A 1 4.98 -21.78 12.69
N SER A 2 3.74 -21.29 12.85
CA SER A 2 3.12 -20.47 11.82
C SER A 2 3.85 -19.11 11.71
N TYR A 3 3.99 -18.56 10.51
CA TYR A 3 4.62 -17.25 10.30
C TYR A 3 3.92 -16.14 11.07
N TYR A 4 2.59 -16.23 11.24
CA TYR A 4 1.82 -15.34 12.10
C TYR A 4 2.32 -15.37 13.55
N THR A 5 2.50 -16.56 14.12
CA THR A 5 3.05 -16.72 15.49
C THR A 5 4.47 -16.19 15.58
N TYR A 6 5.28 -16.36 14.52
CA TYR A 6 6.65 -15.84 14.46
C TYR A 6 6.69 -14.31 14.49
N TYR A 7 5.95 -13.63 13.61
CA TYR A 7 5.94 -12.17 13.55
C TYR A 7 5.27 -11.55 14.76
N LEU A 8 4.21 -12.14 15.30
CA LEU A 8 3.58 -11.67 16.53
C LEU A 8 4.54 -11.81 17.73
N TYR A 9 5.25 -12.94 17.84
CA TYR A 9 6.27 -13.12 18.87
C TYR A 9 7.43 -12.14 18.71
N LYS A 10 7.95 -11.98 17.49
CA LYS A 10 8.98 -10.98 17.16
C LYS A 10 8.53 -9.56 17.50
N TYR A 11 7.30 -9.18 17.17
CA TYR A 11 6.74 -7.88 17.57
C TYR A 11 6.83 -7.72 19.09
N LEU A 12 6.28 -8.67 19.85
CA LEU A 12 6.24 -8.63 21.31
C LEU A 12 7.64 -8.58 21.95
N VAL A 13 8.66 -9.14 21.29
CA VAL A 13 10.05 -9.18 21.77
C VAL A 13 10.84 -7.95 21.31
N SER A 14 10.59 -7.43 20.11
CA SER A 14 11.35 -6.34 19.48
C SER A 14 10.75 -4.95 19.71
N SER A 15 9.49 -4.83 20.12
CA SER A 15 8.77 -3.57 20.36
C SER A 15 9.30 -2.74 21.54
N ARG A 16 10.51 -3.01 22.03
CA ARG A 16 11.18 -2.23 23.08
C ARG A 16 12.32 -1.33 22.57
N GLN A 17 12.76 -1.39 21.30
CA GLN A 17 14.02 -0.70 20.92
C GLN A 17 14.16 -0.09 19.50
N ALA A 18 13.12 0.05 18.68
CA ALA A 18 13.28 0.74 17.39
C ALA A 18 12.43 2.02 17.35
N GLU A 19 13.05 3.17 17.62
CA GLU A 19 12.63 4.44 17.02
C GLU A 19 13.49 4.63 15.78
N ARG A 20 12.94 4.38 14.59
CA ARG A 20 13.53 4.93 13.37
C ARG A 20 12.75 6.17 12.99
N ILE A 21 13.33 7.32 13.30
CA ILE A 21 12.81 8.63 12.94
C ILE A 21 12.92 8.77 11.41
N THR A 22 11.88 8.38 10.68
CA THR A 22 11.63 8.99 9.38
C THR A 22 10.98 10.33 9.63
N ASP A 23 11.71 11.42 9.46
CA ASP A 23 11.19 12.77 9.65
C ASP A 23 9.99 13.00 8.70
N PRO A 24 8.76 13.09 9.24
CA PRO A 24 7.55 13.25 8.45
C PRO A 24 7.46 14.62 7.76
N ASN A 25 8.41 15.52 8.03
CA ASN A 25 8.53 16.86 7.43
C ASN A 25 9.51 16.93 6.26
N THR A 26 10.08 15.79 5.85
CA THR A 26 10.83 15.72 4.58
C THR A 26 9.94 16.16 3.42
N GLU A 27 10.53 16.77 2.39
CA GLU A 27 9.82 17.17 1.17
C GLU A 27 9.07 15.98 0.54
N LEU A 28 9.72 14.82 0.55
CA LEU A 28 9.16 13.55 0.07
C LEU A 28 7.97 13.09 0.92
N GLY A 29 8.07 13.15 2.25
CA GLY A 29 6.97 12.83 3.17
C GLY A 29 5.77 13.76 2.97
N THR A 30 6.02 15.06 2.76
CA THR A 30 4.98 16.06 2.48
C THR A 30 4.27 15.80 1.15
N LYS A 31 5.04 15.51 0.08
CA LYS A 31 4.49 15.15 -1.25
C LYS A 31 3.64 13.89 -1.18
N CYS A 32 4.16 12.82 -0.57
CA CYS A 32 3.45 11.56 -0.39
C CYS A 32 2.14 11.75 0.39
N ARG A 33 2.16 12.59 1.44
CA ARG A 33 0.97 12.91 2.23
C ARG A 33 -0.11 13.62 1.39
N LYS A 34 0.24 14.69 0.68
CA LYS A 34 -0.69 15.41 -0.21
C LYS A 34 -1.33 14.46 -1.21
N LEU A 35 -0.50 13.65 -1.87
CA LEU A 35 -0.94 12.76 -2.92
C LEU A 35 -1.88 11.68 -2.38
N LEU A 36 -1.51 11.02 -1.28
CA LEU A 36 -2.33 9.95 -0.72
C LEU A 36 -3.65 10.45 -0.10
N GLN A 37 -3.75 11.70 0.34
CA GLN A 37 -5.01 12.29 0.83
C GLN A 37 -5.98 12.69 -0.30
N SER A 38 -5.52 12.69 -1.55
CA SER A 38 -6.37 13.07 -2.68
C SER A 38 -7.49 12.05 -2.96
N GLU A 39 -8.71 12.55 -3.11
CA GLU A 39 -9.88 11.75 -3.52
C GLU A 39 -9.69 11.06 -4.88
N LYS A 40 -8.83 11.63 -5.74
CA LYS A 40 -8.51 11.02 -7.04
C LYS A 40 -7.65 9.78 -6.87
N ILE A 41 -6.67 9.84 -5.96
CA ILE A 41 -5.80 8.71 -5.62
C ILE A 41 -6.58 7.62 -4.89
N LYS A 42 -7.50 8.01 -4.00
CA LYS A 42 -8.46 7.09 -3.39
C LYS A 42 -9.26 6.31 -4.41
N GLU A 43 -9.81 6.99 -5.41
CA GLU A 43 -10.53 6.34 -6.49
C GLU A 43 -9.64 5.36 -7.29
N ILE A 44 -8.41 5.75 -7.60
CA ILE A 44 -7.44 4.89 -8.30
C ILE A 44 -7.19 3.62 -7.50
N VAL A 45 -6.89 3.73 -6.21
CA VAL A 45 -6.58 2.57 -5.37
C VAL A 45 -7.80 1.66 -5.22
N ILE A 46 -8.98 2.22 -4.91
CA ILE A 46 -10.21 1.42 -4.74
C ILE A 46 -10.52 0.64 -6.02
N LYS A 47 -10.50 1.32 -7.17
CA LYS A 47 -10.79 0.67 -8.46
C LYS A 47 -9.77 -0.39 -8.82
N SER A 48 -8.50 -0.17 -8.47
CA SER A 48 -7.44 -1.12 -8.80
C SER A 48 -7.48 -2.35 -7.89
N MET A 49 -7.79 -2.17 -6.60
CA MET A 49 -7.78 -3.27 -5.64
C MET A 49 -9.09 -4.06 -5.64
N LEU A 50 -10.23 -3.38 -5.77
CA LEU A 50 -11.56 -3.98 -5.64
C LEU A 50 -12.34 -4.04 -6.96
N GLY A 51 -11.84 -3.39 -8.01
CA GLY A 51 -12.44 -3.40 -9.35
C GLY A 51 -13.24 -2.14 -9.67
N SER A 52 -13.48 -1.96 -10.98
CA SER A 52 -14.12 -0.76 -11.54
C SER A 52 -15.53 -0.47 -11.03
N ASN A 53 -16.21 -1.51 -10.53
CA ASN A 53 -17.60 -1.43 -10.07
C ASN A 53 -17.73 -0.86 -8.66
N VAL A 54 -16.63 -0.78 -7.89
CA VAL A 54 -16.65 -0.26 -6.53
C VAL A 54 -16.44 1.25 -6.55
N SER A 55 -17.48 2.00 -6.16
CA SER A 55 -17.41 3.47 -6.05
C SER A 55 -16.61 3.93 -4.84
N LYS A 56 -15.85 5.02 -4.99
CA LYS A 56 -15.13 5.67 -3.88
C LYS A 56 -16.04 6.19 -2.76
N SER A 57 -17.31 6.48 -3.06
CA SER A 57 -18.30 6.92 -2.06
C SER A 57 -18.58 5.86 -1.01
N ARG A 58 -18.27 4.59 -1.29
CA ARG A 58 -18.34 3.50 -0.32
C ARG A 58 -17.23 3.57 0.74
N TYR A 59 -16.25 4.44 0.56
CA TYR A 59 -15.20 4.74 1.53
C TYR A 59 -15.29 6.23 1.88
N PRO A 60 -16.25 6.69 2.71
CA PRO A 60 -16.50 8.12 2.89
C PRO A 60 -15.37 8.84 3.63
N SER A 61 -14.56 8.12 4.40
CA SER A 61 -13.53 8.69 5.25
C SER A 61 -12.21 7.96 5.12
N PHE A 62 -11.15 8.65 5.56
CA PHE A 62 -9.84 8.07 5.73
C PHE A 62 -9.28 8.48 7.08
N LYS A 63 -8.40 7.63 7.63
CA LYS A 63 -7.64 7.93 8.84
C LYS A 63 -6.16 7.95 8.48
N VAL A 64 -5.47 9.02 8.86
CA VAL A 64 -4.01 9.04 8.86
C VAL A 64 -3.58 8.28 10.10
N ASN A 65 -2.70 7.29 9.94
CA ASN A 65 -2.20 6.53 11.08
C ASN A 65 -0.70 6.71 11.21
N THR A 66 -0.27 6.75 12.47
CA THR A 66 1.12 6.58 12.87
C THR A 66 1.34 5.09 13.09
N CYS A 67 1.57 4.34 12.00
CA CYS A 67 2.16 3.02 12.14
C CYS A 67 3.63 3.24 12.48
N ASN A 68 4.13 2.64 13.57
CA ASN A 68 5.51 2.80 13.98
C ASN A 68 6.44 2.49 12.78
N ASP A 69 7.46 3.32 12.58
CA ASP A 69 8.46 3.24 11.52
C ASP A 69 7.98 3.39 10.04
N ALA A 70 6.67 3.53 9.78
CA ALA A 70 6.19 3.85 8.45
C ALA A 70 6.41 5.34 8.13
N LEU A 71 6.95 5.64 6.94
CA LEU A 71 7.03 7.02 6.42
C LEU A 71 5.65 7.67 6.41
N PHE A 72 4.64 6.91 5.97
CA PHE A 72 3.27 7.37 5.95
C PHE A 72 2.26 6.23 5.81
N SER A 73 1.12 6.33 6.52
CA SER A 73 0.01 5.40 6.32
C SER A 73 -1.36 6.08 6.32
N ILE A 74 -2.24 5.63 5.43
CA ILE A 74 -3.66 6.00 5.40
C ILE A 74 -4.51 4.74 5.34
N THR A 75 -5.56 4.72 6.15
CA THR A 75 -6.62 3.70 6.08
C THR A 75 -7.88 4.30 5.51
N TYR A 76 -8.37 3.74 4.41
CA TYR A 76 -9.70 4.00 3.87
C TYR A 76 -10.71 3.13 4.60
N VAL A 77 -11.70 3.80 5.20
CA VAL A 77 -12.71 3.13 6.03
C VAL A 77 -13.99 2.99 5.21
N PRO A 78 -14.49 1.76 5.03
CA PRO A 78 -15.71 1.53 4.28
C PRO A 78 -16.93 1.98 5.10
N ASN A 79 -17.97 2.45 4.41
CA ASN A 79 -19.26 2.70 5.01
C ASN A 79 -20.05 1.39 5.08
N ASN A 80 -19.91 0.68 6.20
CA ASN A 80 -20.61 -0.59 6.41
C ASN A 80 -22.06 -0.41 6.89
N ASN A 81 -22.57 0.82 6.93
CA ASN A 81 -23.96 1.09 7.29
C ASN A 81 -24.92 0.96 6.09
N SER A 82 -24.42 0.67 4.88
CA SER A 82 -25.27 0.41 3.72
C SER A 82 -25.96 -0.94 3.88
N SER A 83 -27.29 -0.93 3.86
CA SER A 83 -28.22 -2.04 4.10
C SER A 83 -28.16 -3.22 3.11
N SER A 84 -27.15 -3.29 2.24
CA SER A 84 -26.90 -4.49 1.44
C SER A 84 -26.13 -5.50 2.29
N GLU A 85 -26.84 -6.43 2.92
CA GLU A 85 -26.34 -7.51 3.80
C GLU A 85 -25.25 -8.42 3.18
N PHE A 86 -24.81 -8.17 1.94
CA PHE A 86 -23.91 -9.03 1.17
C PHE A 86 -22.62 -8.34 0.68
N GLU A 87 -22.35 -7.08 1.05
CA GLU A 87 -21.11 -6.38 0.63
C GLU A 87 -20.35 -5.80 1.83
N HIS A 88 -19.80 -6.67 2.68
CA HIS A 88 -18.80 -6.24 3.65
C HIS A 88 -17.49 -5.90 2.93
N LEU A 89 -17.24 -4.61 2.74
CA LEU A 89 -16.00 -4.13 2.18
C LEU A 89 -14.88 -4.13 3.23
N PRO A 90 -13.65 -4.52 2.87
CA PRO A 90 -12.52 -4.48 3.80
C PRO A 90 -12.01 -3.04 3.95
N PRO A 91 -11.47 -2.66 5.13
CA PRO A 91 -10.63 -1.48 5.23
C PRO A 91 -9.41 -1.63 4.32
N ILE A 92 -9.11 -0.59 3.53
CA ILE A 92 -7.94 -0.57 2.65
C ILE A 92 -6.87 0.27 3.32
N VAL A 93 -5.74 -0.33 3.63
CA VAL A 93 -4.60 0.36 4.23
C VAL A 93 -3.55 0.58 3.17
N ARG A 94 -3.07 1.82 3.03
CA ARG A 94 -1.91 2.15 2.21
C ARG A 94 -0.76 2.56 3.08
N ILE A 95 0.41 2.03 2.78
CA ILE A 95 1.63 2.24 3.57
C ILE A 95 2.75 2.55 2.60
N ILE A 96 3.39 3.70 2.79
CA ILE A 96 4.68 4.00 2.18
C ILE A 96 5.72 3.79 3.29
N GLN A 97 6.75 3.04 2.97
CA GLN A 97 7.86 2.77 3.89
C GLN A 97 9.18 2.69 3.14
N ASP A 98 10.29 2.81 3.87
CA ASP A 98 11.60 2.80 3.24
C ASP A 98 11.90 1.42 2.64
N SER A 99 11.72 0.34 3.41
CA SER A 99 11.93 -1.03 2.94
C SER A 99 11.02 -2.02 3.67
N ILE A 100 10.88 -3.24 3.14
CA ILE A 100 10.22 -4.34 3.84
C ILE A 100 11.28 -5.15 4.59
N ASP A 101 11.23 -5.10 5.92
CA ASP A 101 12.03 -5.95 6.81
C ASP A 101 11.15 -6.76 7.79
N GLU A 102 11.79 -7.52 8.68
CA GLU A 102 11.05 -8.34 9.66
C GLU A 102 10.23 -7.47 10.64
N THR A 103 10.71 -6.27 10.95
CA THR A 103 10.03 -5.30 11.83
C THR A 103 8.79 -4.75 11.12
N ALA A 104 8.94 -4.28 9.88
CA ALA A 104 7.81 -3.82 9.06
C ALA A 104 6.72 -4.90 8.96
N MET A 105 7.08 -6.16 8.74
CA MET A 105 6.12 -7.27 8.70
C MET A 105 5.40 -7.47 10.05
N ALA A 106 6.14 -7.37 11.16
CA ALA A 106 5.58 -7.44 12.50
C ALA A 106 4.58 -6.30 12.78
N ASP A 107 4.91 -5.08 12.35
CA ASP A 107 4.03 -3.91 12.45
C ASP A 107 2.76 -4.07 11.62
N LEU A 108 2.85 -4.62 10.41
CA LEU A 108 1.67 -4.89 9.57
C LEU A 108 0.72 -5.89 10.25
N VAL A 109 1.26 -6.96 10.84
CA VAL A 109 0.48 -7.96 11.57
C VAL A 109 -0.21 -7.30 12.76
N TYR A 110 0.53 -6.56 13.58
CA TYR A 110 -0.02 -5.84 14.73
C TYR A 110 -1.08 -4.81 14.31
N TYR A 111 -0.80 -4.03 13.28
CA TYR A 111 -1.73 -3.01 12.83
C TYR A 111 -3.02 -3.64 12.31
N SER A 112 -2.92 -4.80 11.67
CA SER A 112 -4.09 -5.54 11.25
C SER A 112 -4.97 -6.02 12.39
N THR A 113 -4.39 -6.50 13.50
CA THR A 113 -5.20 -6.92 14.65
C THR A 113 -5.99 -5.74 15.21
N ARG A 114 -5.41 -4.54 15.25
CA ARG A 114 -6.11 -3.30 15.66
C ARG A 114 -7.24 -2.93 14.71
N LEU A 115 -7.04 -3.07 13.41
CA LEU A 115 -8.09 -2.82 12.42
C LEU A 115 -9.21 -3.85 12.53
N TYR A 116 -8.88 -5.13 12.74
CA TYR A 116 -9.87 -6.17 12.95
C TYR A 116 -10.66 -5.95 14.25
N GLU A 117 -10.00 -5.55 15.34
CA GLU A 117 -10.68 -5.17 16.59
C GLU A 117 -11.72 -4.08 16.36
N GLN A 118 -11.39 -3.08 15.53
CA GLN A 118 -12.23 -1.92 15.26
C GLN A 118 -13.35 -2.19 14.24
N TYR A 119 -13.05 -2.87 13.14
CA TYR A 119 -13.95 -3.00 11.97
C TYR A 119 -14.47 -4.41 11.77
N LYS A 120 -14.03 -5.38 12.57
CA LYS A 120 -14.43 -6.80 12.53
C LYS A 120 -14.23 -7.46 11.15
N THR A 121 -13.32 -6.92 10.35
CA THR A 121 -13.02 -7.37 8.98
C THR A 121 -11.52 -7.28 8.78
N LEU A 122 -10.93 -8.29 8.12
CA LEU A 122 -9.49 -8.26 7.79
C LEU A 122 -9.22 -7.17 6.76
N PRO A 123 -8.13 -6.39 6.92
CA PRO A 123 -7.78 -5.32 5.99
C PRO A 123 -7.16 -5.85 4.70
N LEU A 124 -7.24 -5.02 3.66
CA LEU A 124 -6.44 -5.14 2.45
C LEU A 124 -5.27 -4.16 2.55
N PHE A 125 -4.04 -4.66 2.54
CA PHE A 125 -2.83 -3.84 2.57
C PHE A 125 -2.29 -3.57 1.16
N VAL A 126 -1.94 -2.32 0.92
CA VAL A 126 -1.23 -1.82 -0.25
C VAL A 126 0.04 -1.14 0.24
N VAL A 127 1.17 -1.81 0.09
CA VAL A 127 2.46 -1.39 0.62
C VAL A 127 3.38 -1.00 -0.51
N ILE A 128 3.98 0.18 -0.41
CA ILE A 128 4.91 0.74 -1.40
C ILE A 128 6.25 0.97 -0.70
N PRO A 129 7.17 -0.01 -0.73
CA PRO A 129 8.54 0.17 -0.25
C PRO A 129 9.36 0.99 -1.25
N MET A 130 10.07 2.02 -0.76
CA MET A 130 10.92 2.87 -1.61
C MET A 130 12.20 2.15 -2.07
N LYS A 131 12.77 1.30 -1.22
CA LYS A 131 14.00 0.52 -1.46
C LYS A 131 13.74 -0.97 -1.65
N GLY A 132 12.48 -1.40 -1.71
CA GLY A 132 12.11 -2.82 -1.85
C GLY A 132 12.28 -3.66 -0.58
N PHE A 133 12.70 -4.91 -0.73
CA PHE A 133 12.90 -5.86 0.38
C PHE A 133 14.33 -5.81 0.91
N THR A 134 14.51 -5.93 2.23
CA THR A 134 15.85 -5.88 2.86
C THR A 134 16.68 -7.15 2.68
N CYS A 135 16.05 -8.30 2.43
CA CYS A 135 16.76 -9.55 2.13
C CYS A 135 15.91 -10.55 1.35
N ASP A 136 16.58 -11.49 0.68
CA ASP A 136 15.95 -12.52 -0.14
C ASP A 136 15.04 -13.46 0.67
N LYS A 137 15.37 -13.70 1.95
CA LYS A 137 14.53 -14.50 2.85
C LYS A 137 13.14 -13.89 2.96
N ILE A 138 13.04 -12.59 3.23
CA ILE A 138 11.74 -11.89 3.33
C ILE A 138 11.06 -11.87 1.96
N LYS A 139 11.80 -11.55 0.90
CA LYS A 139 11.26 -11.56 -0.47
C LYS A 139 10.67 -12.94 -0.83
N SER A 140 11.27 -14.03 -0.38
CA SER A 140 10.82 -15.40 -0.65
C SER A 140 9.48 -15.76 0.00
N GLU A 141 9.04 -14.99 1.01
CA GLU A 141 7.71 -15.13 1.63
C GLU A 141 6.59 -14.58 0.74
N PHE A 142 6.95 -13.87 -0.33
CA PHE A 142 6.02 -13.35 -1.31
C PHE A 142 6.00 -14.25 -2.55
N GLY A 143 4.80 -14.50 -3.07
CA GLY A 143 4.64 -15.01 -4.42
C GLY A 143 5.09 -13.92 -5.40
N SER A 144 5.92 -14.28 -6.37
CA SER A 144 6.13 -13.46 -7.55
C SER A 144 4.91 -13.56 -8.46
N ASP A 145 4.53 -12.45 -9.07
CA ASP A 145 3.71 -12.42 -10.29
C ASP A 145 2.21 -12.68 -10.12
N ILE A 146 1.61 -12.19 -9.03
CA ILE A 146 0.15 -12.21 -8.93
C ILE A 146 -0.39 -10.99 -9.67
N SER A 147 -1.28 -11.22 -10.65
CA SER A 147 -1.95 -10.15 -11.39
C SER A 147 -3.12 -9.64 -10.57
N ILE A 148 -3.08 -8.37 -10.15
CA ILE A 148 -4.24 -7.74 -9.53
C ILE A 148 -5.25 -7.44 -10.64
N GLN A 149 -6.25 -8.32 -10.77
CA GLN A 149 -7.28 -8.27 -11.80
C GLN A 149 -6.73 -8.34 -13.25
N LYS A 150 -7.65 -8.28 -14.24
CA LYS A 150 -7.41 -8.49 -15.68
C LYS A 150 -6.41 -7.51 -16.34
N ASN A 151 -5.96 -6.47 -15.64
CA ASN A 151 -5.15 -5.38 -16.22
C ASN A 151 -3.64 -5.68 -16.29
N GLY A 152 -3.21 -6.85 -15.82
CA GLY A 152 -1.95 -7.44 -16.30
C GLY A 152 -0.65 -6.92 -15.71
N PHE A 153 -0.67 -6.07 -14.66
CA PHE A 153 0.55 -5.73 -13.92
C PHE A 153 0.76 -6.62 -12.70
N LYS A 154 2.03 -6.98 -12.46
CA LYS A 154 2.45 -7.94 -11.45
C LYS A 154 2.68 -7.24 -10.11
N VAL A 155 2.24 -7.88 -9.03
CA VAL A 155 2.53 -7.46 -7.66
C VAL A 155 3.12 -8.61 -6.86
N HIS A 156 3.84 -8.28 -5.79
CA HIS A 156 4.21 -9.26 -4.78
C HIS A 156 3.07 -9.42 -3.77
N GLU A 157 2.56 -10.62 -3.61
CA GLU A 157 1.56 -10.93 -2.58
C GLU A 157 2.12 -11.95 -1.58
N ALA A 158 1.90 -11.69 -0.29
CA ALA A 158 2.41 -12.56 0.77
C ALA A 158 1.72 -13.92 0.76
N LYS A 159 2.51 -15.01 0.68
CA LYS A 159 2.01 -16.39 0.62
C LYS A 159 1.15 -16.80 1.81
N SER A 160 1.38 -16.17 2.97
CA SER A 160 0.76 -16.54 4.25
C SER A 160 0.16 -15.33 4.99
N CYS A 161 -0.54 -14.44 4.29
CA CYS A 161 -1.21 -13.29 4.93
C CYS A 161 -2.61 -13.58 5.45
N LEU A 162 -3.31 -14.63 4.99
CA LEU A 162 -4.73 -14.89 5.29
C LEU A 162 -5.09 -15.00 6.78
N LEU A 163 -4.11 -15.28 7.65
CA LEU A 163 -4.32 -15.33 9.09
C LEU A 163 -4.51 -13.94 9.71
N TRP A 164 -4.06 -12.90 9.03
CA TRP A 164 -4.01 -11.55 9.57
C TRP A 164 -4.32 -10.47 8.55
N ALA A 165 -4.49 -10.72 7.27
CA ALA A 165 -4.95 -9.76 6.28
C ALA A 165 -5.75 -10.47 5.20
N LEU A 166 -6.64 -9.76 4.53
CA LEU A 166 -7.36 -10.29 3.38
C LEU A 166 -6.41 -10.45 2.19
N HIS A 167 -5.64 -9.40 1.92
CA HIS A 167 -4.53 -9.39 0.97
C HIS A 167 -3.43 -8.47 1.49
N LEU A 168 -2.18 -8.81 1.16
CA LEU A 168 -1.03 -7.92 1.30
C LEU A 168 -0.35 -7.77 -0.06
N TYR A 169 -0.58 -6.64 -0.70
CA TYR A 169 0.04 -6.28 -1.98
C TYR A 169 1.24 -5.38 -1.73
N VAL A 170 2.41 -5.81 -2.21
CA VAL A 170 3.66 -5.06 -2.14
C VAL A 170 4.09 -4.64 -3.55
N PHE A 171 4.15 -3.33 -3.75
CA PHE A 171 4.50 -2.69 -5.01
C PHE A 171 5.93 -2.16 -4.97
N THR A 172 6.84 -2.88 -5.61
CA THR A 172 8.24 -2.46 -5.72
C THR A 172 8.51 -1.84 -7.09
N TRP A 173 9.64 -1.16 -7.24
CA TRP A 173 10.07 -0.68 -8.55
C TRP A 173 10.18 -1.83 -9.57
N GLU A 174 10.76 -2.96 -9.16
CA GLU A 174 10.92 -4.13 -10.01
C GLU A 174 9.58 -4.70 -10.46
N SER A 175 8.54 -4.64 -9.62
CA SER A 175 7.22 -5.16 -9.98
C SER A 175 6.52 -4.32 -11.04
N ILE A 176 6.86 -3.02 -11.13
CA ILE A 176 6.22 -2.09 -12.08
C ILE A 176 7.09 -1.74 -13.30
N ALA A 177 8.40 -2.02 -13.27
CA ALA A 177 9.37 -1.58 -14.28
C ALA A 177 8.97 -1.95 -15.72
N ALA A 178 8.36 -3.12 -15.93
CA ALA A 178 7.92 -3.56 -17.26
C ALA A 178 6.73 -2.76 -17.84
N TYR A 179 6.04 -1.97 -17.02
CA TYR A 179 4.79 -1.28 -17.37
C TYR A 179 4.97 0.24 -17.51
N ILE A 180 6.12 0.79 -17.08
CA ILE A 180 6.37 2.25 -17.06
C ILE A 180 6.51 2.88 -18.45
N HIS A 181 6.61 2.07 -19.50
CA HIS A 181 6.72 2.52 -20.89
C HIS A 181 5.40 2.45 -21.65
N GLN A 182 4.33 1.95 -21.02
CA GLN A 182 3.01 1.89 -21.64
C GLN A 182 2.34 3.27 -21.56
N SER A 183 1.76 3.72 -22.67
CA SER A 183 1.00 4.98 -22.70
C SER A 183 -0.40 4.75 -23.31
N PRO A 184 -1.49 5.17 -22.64
CA PRO A 184 -1.51 5.78 -21.30
C PRO A 184 -1.06 4.81 -20.22
N MET A 185 -0.22 5.28 -19.29
CA MET A 185 0.28 4.46 -18.19
C MET A 185 -0.88 4.06 -17.25
N ASP A 186 -0.86 2.81 -16.77
CA ASP A 186 -1.79 2.36 -15.73
C ASP A 186 -1.72 3.29 -14.50
N ARG A 187 -2.86 3.58 -13.90
CA ARG A 187 -2.96 4.59 -12.85
C ARG A 187 -2.27 4.21 -11.56
N MET A 188 -2.22 2.92 -11.22
CA MET A 188 -1.44 2.45 -10.06
C MET A 188 0.05 2.45 -10.38
N VAL A 189 0.44 2.00 -11.57
CA VAL A 189 1.84 2.04 -12.01
C VAL A 189 2.36 3.47 -11.97
N ALA A 190 1.63 4.42 -12.55
CA ALA A 190 1.98 5.84 -12.55
C ALA A 190 2.07 6.42 -11.13
N LEU A 191 1.13 6.04 -10.25
CA LEU A 191 1.16 6.42 -8.84
C LEU A 191 2.42 5.93 -8.14
N ILE A 192 2.79 4.67 -8.34
CA ILE A 192 3.98 4.07 -7.74
C ILE A 192 5.25 4.71 -8.31
N CYS A 193 5.32 4.97 -9.63
CA CYS A 193 6.41 5.73 -10.24
C CYS A 193 6.61 7.08 -9.55
N CYS A 194 5.54 7.87 -9.36
CA CYS A 194 5.62 9.16 -8.70
C CYS A 194 6.09 9.07 -7.22
N ILE A 195 5.91 7.93 -6.56
CA ILE A 195 6.29 7.73 -5.16
C ILE A 195 7.71 7.17 -5.02
N VAL A 196 8.08 6.17 -5.81
CA VAL A 196 9.30 5.37 -5.63
C VAL A 196 10.49 5.94 -6.38
N GLN A 197 10.27 6.67 -7.48
CA GLN A 197 11.36 7.09 -8.34
C GLN A 197 12.25 8.14 -7.65
N SER A 198 13.51 7.77 -7.44
CA SER A 198 14.54 8.65 -6.85
C SER A 198 15.11 9.65 -7.86
N GLU A 199 14.99 9.34 -9.15
CA GLU A 199 15.44 10.19 -10.26
C GLU A 199 14.27 10.98 -10.88
N PRO A 200 14.54 12.13 -11.52
CA PRO A 200 13.52 12.84 -12.27
C PRO A 200 12.88 11.94 -13.33
N LEU A 201 11.55 12.01 -13.45
CA LEU A 201 10.82 11.36 -14.54
C LEU A 201 11.42 11.80 -15.89
N SER A 202 11.64 10.84 -16.79
CA SER A 202 12.12 11.16 -18.14
C SER A 202 11.12 12.08 -18.85
N GLU A 203 11.60 12.86 -19.82
CA GLU A 203 10.74 13.77 -20.58
C GLU A 203 9.54 13.01 -21.20
N SER A 204 9.77 11.82 -21.73
CA SER A 204 8.72 10.95 -22.28
C SER A 204 7.65 10.55 -21.24
N GLN A 205 8.05 10.22 -20.01
CA GLN A 205 7.13 9.88 -18.92
C GLN A 205 6.37 11.13 -18.45
N CYS A 206 7.03 12.28 -18.38
CA CYS A 206 6.39 13.55 -18.08
C CYS A 206 5.35 13.95 -19.14
N GLN A 207 5.42 13.42 -20.36
CA GLN A 207 4.40 13.66 -21.37
C GLN A 207 3.16 12.77 -21.21
N ASP A 208 3.26 11.64 -20.48
CA ASP A 208 2.15 10.72 -20.27
C ASP A 208 0.97 11.41 -19.57
N PRO A 209 -0.27 11.26 -20.08
CA PRO A 209 -1.44 11.96 -19.53
C PRO A 209 -1.75 11.56 -18.07
N THR A 210 -1.47 10.32 -17.68
CA THR A 210 -1.68 9.84 -16.31
C THR A 210 -0.65 10.44 -15.36
N ILE A 211 0.62 10.48 -15.75
CA ILE A 211 1.69 11.12 -14.96
C ILE A 211 1.42 12.62 -14.80
N LYS A 212 1.11 13.34 -15.88
CA LYS A 212 0.74 14.77 -15.82
C LYS A 212 -0.39 15.04 -14.84
N MET A 213 -1.40 14.18 -14.86
CA MET A 213 -2.54 14.29 -13.94
C MET A 213 -2.11 14.12 -12.48
N LEU A 214 -1.18 13.21 -12.19
CA LEU A 214 -0.68 12.98 -10.83
C LEU A 214 0.24 14.11 -10.36
N LEU A 215 1.13 14.61 -11.22
CA LEU A 215 2.01 15.73 -10.91
C LEU A 215 1.23 17.01 -10.57
N LYS A 216 0.12 17.28 -11.26
CA LYS A 216 -0.80 18.38 -10.91
C LYS A 216 -1.47 18.26 -9.53
N LEU A 217 -1.46 17.07 -8.91
CA LEU A 217 -1.94 16.89 -7.53
C LEU A 217 -0.85 17.19 -6.49
N LEU A 218 0.41 17.34 -6.93
CA LEU A 218 1.57 17.62 -6.07
C LEU A 218 1.92 19.10 -5.99
N GLU A 219 1.59 19.87 -7.02
CA GLU A 219 1.60 21.34 -7.06
C GLU A 219 0.69 21.92 -5.95
#